data_AF-A0A067QCP3-F1
#
_entry.id   AF-A0A067QCP3-F1
#
_cell.length_a   1.000
_cell.length_b   1.000
_cell.length_c   1.000
_cell.angle_alpha   90.00
_cell.angle_beta   90.00
_cell.angle_gamma   90.00
#
_symmetry.space_group_name_H-M   'P 1'
#
loop_
_entity.id
_entity.type
_entity.pdbx_description
1 polymer ?
#
loop_
_entity_poly.entity_id
_entity_poly.type
_entity_poly.pdbx_seq_one_letter_code
_entity_poly.pdbx_strand_id
1 'polypeptide(L)'
;MTAPDIVLRFVYQPPGSNSDIRTFRVHHLQEGSENYFELYKFYHPITGMTSGSTTFHRKNRATLVWEPAGQIEWSSNSNAMIQFGIDEVSIRDLRRAKKSSSKSRRFKAGGSEYKWKVDDNGTDLFCVDSWGKVVATWSQEDLTLRVASQVEGILDRVVVTCLINLWIRQLGFW
;
A
#
# COMPACT_ATOMS: atom_id res chain seq x y z
N MET A 1 12.76 -23.38 -8.12
CA MET A 1 12.70 -22.81 -6.75
C MET A 1 11.81 -21.58 -6.82
N THR A 2 10.82 -21.44 -5.96
CA THR A 2 10.00 -20.22 -5.87
C THR A 2 10.86 -19.11 -5.29
N ALA A 3 10.88 -17.94 -5.92
CA ALA A 3 11.58 -16.78 -5.37
C ALA A 3 10.95 -16.40 -4.01
N PRO A 4 11.76 -15.99 -3.03
CA PRO A 4 11.28 -15.66 -1.68
C PRO A 4 10.32 -14.48 -1.72
N ASP A 5 9.41 -14.43 -0.75
CA ASP A 5 8.47 -13.32 -0.60
C ASP A 5 9.20 -12.00 -0.31
N ILE A 6 8.66 -10.91 -0.82
CA ILE A 6 9.13 -9.54 -0.55
C ILE A 6 8.52 -9.12 0.79
N VAL A 7 9.37 -8.84 1.78
CA VAL A 7 8.93 -8.40 3.11
C VAL A 7 9.18 -6.91 3.28
N LEU A 8 8.12 -6.14 3.52
CA LEU A 8 8.16 -4.68 3.57
C LEU A 8 7.69 -4.17 4.93
N ARG A 9 8.55 -3.48 5.69
CA ARG A 9 8.19 -2.85 6.97
C ARG A 9 7.88 -1.38 6.77
N PHE A 10 6.72 -0.96 7.26
CA PHE A 10 6.28 0.42 7.23
C PHE A 10 6.82 1.13 8.48
N VAL A 11 7.43 2.30 8.28
CA VAL A 11 8.03 3.10 9.34
C VAL A 11 7.38 4.49 9.29
N TYR A 12 6.50 4.74 10.26
CA TYR A 12 5.83 6.03 10.42
C TYR A 12 6.73 7.04 11.14
N GLN A 13 6.45 8.31 10.92
CA GLN A 13 7.13 9.39 11.63
C GLN A 13 6.81 9.34 13.14
N PRO A 14 7.78 9.65 14.03
CA PRO A 14 7.54 9.69 15.46
C PRO A 14 6.53 10.79 15.84
N PRO A 15 5.82 10.66 16.97
CA PRO A 15 4.95 11.72 17.47
C PRO A 15 5.72 13.04 17.65
N GLY A 16 5.16 14.16 17.15
CA GLY A 16 5.78 15.49 17.24
C GLY A 16 6.47 15.99 15.97
N SER A 17 6.61 15.16 14.93
CA SER A 17 6.87 15.60 13.54
C SER A 17 5.56 15.50 12.72
N ASN A 18 5.63 15.60 11.38
CA ASN A 18 4.46 15.39 10.51
C ASN A 18 3.94 13.94 10.67
N SER A 19 3.10 13.71 11.67
CA SER A 19 2.62 12.40 12.12
C SER A 19 1.46 11.87 11.28
N ASP A 20 1.33 12.35 10.05
CA ASP A 20 0.32 11.86 9.12
C ASP A 20 0.69 10.45 8.66
N ILE A 21 -0.24 9.49 8.77
CA ILE A 21 -0.08 8.12 8.28
C ILE A 21 0.24 8.06 6.78
N ARG A 22 -0.10 9.10 6.01
CA ARG A 22 0.27 9.22 4.59
C ARG A 22 1.72 9.66 4.40
N THR A 23 2.45 9.95 5.47
CA THR A 23 3.89 10.27 5.50
C THR A 23 4.65 9.16 6.22
N PHE A 24 5.24 8.25 5.45
CA PHE A 24 5.95 7.09 5.98
C PHE A 24 7.00 6.59 5.00
N ARG A 25 7.89 5.73 5.51
CA ARG A 25 8.90 5.04 4.71
C ARG A 25 8.58 3.56 4.68
N VAL A 26 9.01 2.87 3.63
CA VAL A 26 8.90 1.42 3.52
C VAL A 26 10.28 0.84 3.31
N HIS A 27 10.65 -0.06 4.20
CA HIS A 27 11.94 -0.75 4.20
C HIS A 27 11.74 -2.18 3.71
N HIS A 28 12.56 -2.63 2.77
CA HIS A 28 12.59 -4.04 2.39
C HIS A 28 13.53 -4.80 3.32
N LEU A 29 13.01 -5.88 3.91
CA LEU A 29 13.74 -6.81 4.76
C LEU A 29 14.31 -7.91 3.88
N GLN A 30 15.63 -7.99 3.79
CA GLN A 30 16.28 -9.10 3.10
C GLN A 30 16.28 -10.33 4.01
N GLU A 31 15.85 -11.46 3.49
CA GLU A 31 15.78 -12.71 4.25
C GLU A 31 17.16 -13.10 4.78
N GLY A 32 17.24 -13.39 6.09
CA GLY A 32 18.50 -13.75 6.76
C GLY A 32 19.47 -12.61 7.04
N SER A 33 19.06 -11.35 6.86
CA SER A 33 19.90 -10.16 7.07
C SER A 33 19.22 -9.17 8.02
N GLU A 34 19.98 -8.59 8.95
CA GLU A 34 19.52 -7.43 9.74
C GLU A 34 19.53 -6.14 8.91
N ASN A 35 20.05 -6.17 7.68
CA ASN A 35 20.11 -5.00 6.82
C ASN A 35 18.74 -4.72 6.19
N TYR A 36 18.22 -3.56 6.52
CA TYR A 36 17.06 -2.97 5.88
C TYR A 36 17.53 -2.03 4.78
N PHE A 37 16.88 -2.06 3.62
CA PHE A 37 17.04 -0.97 2.66
C PHE A 37 15.72 -0.26 2.44
N GLU A 38 15.78 1.07 2.43
CA GLU A 38 14.62 1.91 2.18
C GLU A 38 14.22 1.80 0.70
N LEU A 39 13.00 1.33 0.44
CA LEU A 39 12.47 1.08 -0.90
C LEU A 39 11.43 2.11 -1.32
N TYR A 40 10.58 2.59 -0.40
CA TYR A 40 9.60 3.64 -0.69
C TYR A 40 9.67 4.79 0.29
N LYS A 41 9.34 5.99 -0.22
CA LYS A 41 9.10 7.20 0.57
C LYS A 41 7.75 7.78 0.18
N PHE A 42 6.84 7.88 1.15
CA PHE A 42 5.57 8.58 1.02
C PHE A 42 5.64 9.89 1.80
N TYR A 43 5.15 10.96 1.21
CA TYR A 43 5.14 12.28 1.83
C TYR A 43 3.85 13.03 1.54
N HIS A 44 3.14 13.42 2.61
CA HIS A 44 2.00 14.31 2.56
C HIS A 44 2.35 15.62 3.29
N PRO A 45 2.34 16.78 2.61
CA PRO A 45 2.99 18.00 3.11
C PRO A 45 2.35 18.63 4.34
N ILE A 46 1.08 18.37 4.65
CA ILE A 46 0.38 19.03 5.77
C ILE A 46 -0.43 18.02 6.57
N THR A 47 -0.02 17.80 7.81
CA THR A 47 -0.73 16.94 8.77
C THR A 47 -2.13 17.48 9.03
N GLY A 48 -3.13 16.61 9.04
CA GLY A 48 -4.51 16.96 9.41
C GLY A 48 -5.33 17.61 8.27
N MET A 49 -4.74 17.86 7.10
CA MET A 49 -5.53 18.24 5.93
C MET A 49 -6.18 17.02 5.29
N THR A 50 -7.48 17.13 5.02
CA THR A 50 -8.26 16.08 4.36
C THR A 50 -8.06 16.06 2.84
N SER A 51 -7.37 17.05 2.29
CA SER A 51 -7.09 17.23 0.87
C SER A 51 -5.59 17.54 0.65
N GLY A 52 -5.14 17.50 -0.61
CA GLY A 52 -3.76 17.77 -1.00
C GLY A 52 -3.10 16.57 -1.69
N SER A 53 -1.82 16.70 -2.05
CA SER A 53 -1.09 15.64 -2.74
C SER A 53 -0.23 14.82 -1.76
N THR A 54 -0.28 13.49 -1.86
CA THR A 54 0.72 12.59 -1.27
C THR A 54 1.59 12.06 -2.40
N THR A 55 2.88 12.40 -2.42
CA THR A 55 3.79 11.86 -3.42
C THR A 55 4.44 10.59 -2.90
N PHE A 56 4.75 9.66 -3.80
CA PHE A 56 5.53 8.49 -3.45
C PHE A 56 6.65 8.22 -4.45
N HIS A 57 7.83 7.95 -3.90
CA HIS A 57 9.03 7.64 -4.63
C HIS A 57 9.43 6.21 -4.35
N ARG A 58 9.96 5.53 -5.37
CA ARG A 58 10.53 4.19 -5.25
C ARG A 58 12.03 4.28 -5.50
N LYS A 59 12.81 3.60 -4.68
CA LYS A 59 14.24 3.49 -4.88
C LYS A 59 14.52 2.42 -5.94
N ASN A 60 15.21 2.81 -6.99
CA ASN A 60 15.71 1.88 -7.99
C ASN A 60 16.78 0.98 -7.36
N ARG A 61 16.61 -0.34 -7.41
CA ARG A 61 17.52 -1.29 -6.77
C ARG A 61 18.89 -1.35 -7.46
N ALA A 62 18.97 -1.07 -8.76
CA ALA A 62 20.20 -1.13 -9.51
C ALA A 62 21.04 0.15 -9.35
N THR A 63 20.39 1.32 -9.38
CA THR A 63 21.09 2.62 -9.34
C THR A 63 21.12 3.26 -7.95
N LEU A 64 20.30 2.76 -7.01
CA LEU A 64 20.08 3.34 -5.69
C LEU A 64 19.55 4.79 -5.71
N VAL A 65 19.03 5.23 -6.85
CA VAL A 65 18.43 6.56 -7.02
C VAL A 65 16.94 6.51 -6.67
N TRP A 66 16.43 7.60 -6.09
CA TRP A 66 15.01 7.79 -5.86
C TRP A 66 14.32 8.26 -7.14
N GLU A 67 13.31 7.51 -7.57
CA GLU A 67 12.52 7.82 -8.77
C GLU A 67 11.07 8.12 -8.36
N PRO A 68 10.41 9.11 -8.98
CA PRO A 68 9.00 9.36 -8.75
C PRO A 68 8.19 8.15 -9.27
N ALA A 69 7.49 7.48 -8.36
CA ALA A 69 6.66 6.31 -8.70
C ALA A 69 5.19 6.70 -8.89
N GLY A 70 4.75 7.79 -8.25
CA GLY A 70 3.43 8.35 -8.46
C GLY A 70 3.00 9.33 -7.38
N GLN A 71 1.72 9.64 -7.38
CA GLN A 71 1.10 10.50 -6.38
C GLN A 71 -0.38 10.16 -6.14
N ILE A 72 -0.90 10.62 -5.00
CA ILE A 72 -2.30 10.52 -4.60
C ILE A 72 -2.82 11.94 -4.37
N GLU A 73 -3.71 12.39 -5.23
CA GLU A 73 -4.39 13.67 -5.12
C GLU A 73 -5.70 13.49 -4.35
N TRP A 74 -5.68 13.87 -3.07
CA TRP A 74 -6.82 13.80 -2.17
C TRP A 74 -7.74 15.00 -2.37
N SER A 75 -9.00 14.73 -2.72
CA SER A 75 -10.07 15.74 -2.72
C SER A 75 -10.87 15.73 -1.41
N SER A 76 -10.85 14.62 -0.68
CA SER A 76 -11.35 14.51 0.69
C SER A 76 -10.69 13.34 1.42
N ASN A 77 -11.04 13.11 2.69
CA ASN A 77 -10.57 11.96 3.46
C ASN A 77 -10.86 10.59 2.80
N SER A 78 -11.85 10.50 1.92
CA SER A 78 -12.30 9.25 1.33
C SER A 78 -12.36 9.27 -0.21
N ASN A 79 -12.02 10.39 -0.84
CA ASN A 79 -11.95 10.53 -2.29
C ASN A 79 -10.56 11.01 -2.71
N ALA A 80 -9.96 10.31 -3.68
CA ALA A 80 -8.68 10.67 -4.26
C ALA A 80 -8.54 10.12 -5.68
N MET A 81 -7.66 10.76 -6.46
CA MET A 81 -7.14 10.25 -7.73
C MET A 81 -5.70 9.80 -7.51
N ILE A 82 -5.35 8.62 -7.99
CA ILE A 82 -4.02 8.03 -7.82
C ILE A 82 -3.38 7.89 -9.19
N GLN A 83 -2.17 8.43 -9.32
CA GLN A 83 -1.34 8.30 -10.51
C GLN A 83 -0.22 7.27 -10.25
N PHE A 84 -0.09 6.30 -11.15
CA PHE A 84 0.98 5.30 -11.21
C PHE A 84 1.68 5.43 -12.56
N GLY A 85 2.77 6.21 -12.61
CA GLY A 85 3.36 6.60 -13.89
C GLY A 85 2.35 7.36 -14.76
N ILE A 86 1.96 6.79 -15.91
CA ILE A 86 0.97 7.36 -16.83
C ILE A 86 -0.48 6.94 -16.51
N ASP A 87 -0.67 5.95 -15.65
CA ASP A 87 -2.01 5.47 -15.31
C ASP A 87 -2.64 6.33 -14.23
N GLU A 88 -3.87 6.79 -14.45
CA GLU A 88 -4.67 7.47 -13.44
C GLU A 88 -5.89 6.63 -13.05
N VAL A 89 -6.10 6.43 -11.74
CA VAL A 89 -7.15 5.57 -11.21
C VAL A 89 -7.78 6.20 -9.97
N SER A 90 -9.11 6.16 -9.87
CA SER A 90 -9.80 6.66 -8.69
C SER A 90 -9.64 5.73 -7.49
N ILE A 91 -9.68 6.28 -6.27
CA ILE A 91 -9.70 5.48 -5.03
C ILE A 91 -10.86 4.48 -5.00
N ARG A 92 -11.99 4.80 -5.67
CA ARG A 92 -13.16 3.93 -5.76
C ARG A 92 -12.88 2.68 -6.57
N ASP A 93 -12.10 2.82 -7.65
CA ASP A 93 -11.68 1.68 -8.49
C ASP A 93 -10.62 0.81 -7.80
N LEU A 94 -9.81 1.40 -6.93
CA LEU A 94 -8.84 0.68 -6.09
C LEU A 94 -9.45 0.01 -4.86
N ARG A 95 -10.70 0.33 -4.53
CA ARG A 95 -11.41 -0.21 -3.36
C ARG A 95 -12.84 -0.64 -3.69
N ARG A 96 -13.07 -1.17 -4.88
CA ARG A 96 -14.41 -1.51 -5.35
C ARG A 96 -15.03 -2.65 -4.54
N ALA A 97 -16.18 -2.40 -3.92
CA ALA A 97 -16.99 -3.43 -3.30
C ALA A 97 -17.83 -4.17 -4.36
N LYS A 98 -18.01 -5.50 -4.24
CA LYS A 98 -18.89 -6.25 -5.15
C LYS A 98 -20.37 -5.89 -4.95
N LYS A 99 -20.75 -5.66 -3.70
CA LYS A 99 -22.08 -5.27 -3.22
C LYS A 99 -21.89 -4.39 -1.98
N SER A 100 -22.90 -3.63 -1.57
CA SER A 100 -22.83 -2.75 -0.39
C SER A 100 -22.45 -3.48 0.91
N SER A 101 -22.88 -4.73 1.10
CA SER A 101 -22.56 -5.56 2.26
C SER A 101 -21.21 -6.30 2.18
N SER A 102 -20.46 -6.13 1.08
CA SER A 102 -19.21 -6.87 0.88
C SER A 102 -18.11 -6.38 1.82
N LYS A 103 -17.50 -7.30 2.56
CA LYS A 103 -16.32 -7.05 3.40
C LYS A 103 -14.99 -7.17 2.64
N SER A 104 -14.99 -7.08 1.31
CA SER A 104 -13.76 -7.14 0.49
C SER A 104 -13.67 -5.94 -0.45
N ARG A 105 -12.45 -5.47 -0.70
CA ARG A 105 -12.17 -4.31 -1.57
C ARG A 105 -11.32 -4.76 -2.76
N ARG A 106 -11.85 -4.59 -3.97
CA ARG A 106 -11.25 -5.09 -5.21
C ARG A 106 -10.49 -3.99 -5.94
N PHE A 107 -9.44 -4.38 -6.65
CA PHE A 107 -8.70 -3.53 -7.59
C PHE A 107 -8.18 -4.36 -8.76
N LYS A 108 -7.85 -3.70 -9.87
CA LYS A 108 -7.21 -4.33 -11.03
C LYS A 108 -5.76 -3.87 -11.15
N ALA A 109 -4.87 -4.78 -11.51
CA ALA A 109 -3.47 -4.50 -11.81
C ALA A 109 -2.88 -5.60 -12.71
N GLY A 110 -2.01 -5.26 -13.65
CA GLY A 110 -1.35 -6.25 -14.53
C GLY A 110 -2.34 -7.19 -15.24
N GLY A 111 -3.49 -6.66 -15.70
CA GLY A 111 -4.53 -7.45 -16.37
C GLY A 111 -5.38 -8.36 -15.46
N SER A 112 -5.08 -8.45 -14.16
CA SER A 112 -5.76 -9.32 -13.19
C SER A 112 -6.58 -8.53 -12.16
N GLU A 113 -7.54 -9.18 -11.51
CA GLU A 113 -8.30 -8.61 -10.38
C GLU A 113 -7.84 -9.22 -9.05
N TYR A 114 -7.65 -8.36 -8.05
CA TYR A 114 -7.23 -8.71 -6.70
C TYR A 114 -8.26 -8.20 -5.69
N LYS A 115 -8.26 -8.76 -4.48
CA LYS A 115 -9.14 -8.30 -3.39
C LYS A 115 -8.43 -8.30 -2.04
N TRP A 116 -8.52 -7.17 -1.35
CA TRP A 116 -8.18 -7.04 0.06
C TRP A 116 -9.35 -7.47 0.95
N LYS A 117 -9.02 -8.16 2.03
CA LYS A 117 -9.93 -8.64 3.07
C LYS A 117 -9.34 -8.33 4.44
N VAL A 118 -10.21 -8.11 5.43
CA VAL A 118 -9.80 -8.14 6.84
C VAL A 118 -9.66 -9.60 7.24
N ASP A 119 -8.59 -9.91 7.95
CA ASP A 119 -8.37 -11.23 8.53
C ASP A 119 -9.28 -11.49 9.75
N ASP A 120 -9.31 -12.73 10.22
CA ASP A 120 -10.20 -13.15 11.31
C ASP A 120 -9.92 -12.44 12.64
N ASN A 121 -8.69 -11.95 12.85
CA ASN A 121 -8.33 -11.14 14.01
C ASN A 121 -8.89 -9.70 13.98
N GLY A 122 -9.48 -9.28 12.86
CA GLY A 122 -10.11 -7.97 12.71
C GLY A 122 -9.15 -6.79 12.53
N THR A 123 -7.83 -6.99 12.66
CA THR A 123 -6.79 -5.97 12.54
C THR A 123 -5.95 -6.13 11.28
N ASP A 124 -5.63 -7.36 10.91
CA ASP A 124 -4.75 -7.65 9.79
C ASP A 124 -5.52 -7.66 8.47
N LEU A 125 -4.76 -7.56 7.37
CA LEU A 125 -5.31 -7.63 6.03
C LEU A 125 -4.62 -8.71 5.22
N PHE A 126 -5.36 -9.33 4.30
CA PHE A 126 -4.76 -10.17 3.28
C PHE A 126 -5.34 -9.85 1.90
N CYS A 127 -4.46 -9.88 0.91
CA CYS A 127 -4.79 -9.70 -0.49
C CYS A 127 -4.74 -11.05 -1.19
N VAL A 128 -5.78 -11.35 -1.98
CA VAL A 128 -5.81 -12.56 -2.80
C VAL A 128 -6.10 -12.22 -4.26
N ASP A 129 -5.67 -13.09 -5.16
CA ASP A 129 -5.97 -13.01 -6.58
C ASP A 129 -7.39 -13.53 -6.92
N SER A 130 -7.69 -13.61 -8.22
CA SER A 130 -8.97 -14.11 -8.74
C SER A 130 -9.23 -15.58 -8.43
N TRP A 131 -8.19 -16.39 -8.22
CA TRP A 131 -8.28 -17.80 -7.84
C TRP A 131 -8.36 -17.99 -6.33
N GLY A 132 -8.18 -16.92 -5.55
CA GLY A 132 -8.23 -16.94 -4.10
C GLY A 132 -6.90 -17.27 -3.44
N LYS A 133 -5.80 -17.33 -4.19
CA LYS A 133 -4.46 -17.50 -3.63
C LYS A 133 -4.02 -16.21 -2.97
N VAL A 134 -3.45 -16.31 -1.77
CA VAL A 134 -2.88 -15.17 -1.05
C VAL A 134 -1.65 -14.65 -1.79
N VAL A 135 -1.65 -13.36 -2.09
CA VAL A 135 -0.56 -12.66 -2.77
C VAL A 135 0.08 -11.57 -1.91
N ALA A 136 -0.60 -11.13 -0.85
CA ALA A 136 0.01 -10.28 0.16
C ALA A 136 -0.69 -10.42 1.52
N THR A 137 0.03 -10.18 2.62
CA THR A 137 -0.50 -10.10 3.98
C THR A 137 0.08 -8.89 4.71
N TRP A 138 -0.76 -8.18 5.45
CA TRP A 138 -0.40 -7.07 6.33
C TRP A 138 -0.58 -7.50 7.77
N SER A 139 0.50 -7.45 8.56
CA SER A 139 0.51 -7.56 10.01
C SER A 139 0.44 -6.16 10.61
N GLN A 140 -0.62 -5.88 11.38
CA GLN A 140 -0.77 -4.61 12.09
C GLN A 140 0.19 -4.50 13.28
N GLU A 141 0.52 -5.61 13.93
CA GLU A 141 1.44 -5.66 15.06
C GLU A 141 2.87 -5.31 14.63
N ASP A 142 3.34 -5.91 13.54
CA ASP A 142 4.71 -5.72 13.05
C ASP A 142 4.85 -4.55 12.06
N LEU A 143 3.73 -3.93 11.68
CA LEU A 143 3.63 -2.96 10.58
C LEU A 143 4.31 -3.48 9.30
N THR A 144 4.05 -4.74 8.97
CA THR A 144 4.77 -5.45 7.90
C THR A 144 3.81 -5.97 6.83
N LEU A 145 4.12 -5.62 5.58
CA LEU A 145 3.48 -6.13 4.37
C LEU A 145 4.37 -7.18 3.72
N ARG A 146 3.94 -8.44 3.74
CA ARG A 146 4.58 -9.54 3.00
C ARG A 146 3.88 -9.70 1.65
N VAL A 147 4.64 -9.76 0.57
CA VAL A 147 4.12 -9.82 -0.81
C VAL A 147 4.76 -11.00 -1.53
N ALA A 148 3.93 -11.83 -2.15
CA ALA A 148 4.40 -12.97 -2.94
C ALA A 148 5.24 -12.49 -4.13
N SER A 149 6.41 -13.08 -4.35
CA SER A 149 7.34 -12.70 -5.43
C SER A 149 6.70 -12.67 -6.81
N GLN A 150 5.75 -13.56 -7.08
CA GLN A 150 5.01 -13.63 -8.34
C GLN A 150 4.21 -12.37 -8.70
N VAL A 151 3.91 -11.48 -7.73
CA VAL A 151 3.22 -10.20 -7.97
C VAL A 151 4.14 -8.98 -7.85
N GLU A 152 5.47 -9.18 -7.90
CA GLU A 152 6.45 -8.07 -7.87
C GLU A 152 6.20 -7.03 -8.97
N GLY A 153 5.73 -7.46 -10.15
CA GLY A 153 5.40 -6.57 -11.27
C GLY A 153 4.27 -5.57 -10.97
N ILE A 154 3.50 -5.78 -9.90
CA ILE A 154 2.44 -4.86 -9.44
C ILE A 154 2.70 -4.35 -8.02
N LEU A 155 3.95 -4.40 -7.54
CA LEU A 155 4.30 -4.07 -6.15
C LEU A 155 3.80 -2.68 -5.72
N ASP A 156 3.94 -1.67 -6.60
CA ASP A 156 3.50 -0.30 -6.30
C ASP A 156 1.99 -0.25 -6.04
N ARG A 157 1.20 -0.97 -6.84
CA ARG A 157 -0.26 -1.10 -6.65
C ARG A 157 -0.58 -1.79 -5.33
N VAL A 158 0.16 -2.84 -4.96
CA VAL A 158 -0.06 -3.56 -3.69
C VAL A 158 0.26 -2.67 -2.49
N VAL A 159 1.40 -1.96 -2.49
CA VAL A 159 1.81 -1.06 -1.42
C VAL A 159 0.82 0.10 -1.26
N VAL A 160 0.46 0.78 -2.37
CA VAL A 160 -0.48 1.91 -2.33
C VAL A 160 -1.88 1.46 -1.92
N THR A 161 -2.38 0.34 -2.44
CA THR A 161 -3.70 -0.16 -2.03
C THR A 161 -3.72 -0.62 -0.58
N CYS A 162 -2.61 -1.15 -0.03
CA CYS A 162 -2.48 -1.41 1.39
C CYS A 162 -2.63 -0.12 2.21
N LEU A 163 -1.85 0.92 1.91
CA LEU A 163 -1.95 2.24 2.54
C LEU A 163 -3.38 2.78 2.53
N ILE A 164 -4.04 2.80 1.36
CA ILE A 164 -5.39 3.33 1.23
C ILE A 164 -6.37 2.53 2.09
N ASN A 165 -6.25 1.20 2.13
CA ASN A 165 -7.12 0.38 2.98
C ASN A 165 -6.88 0.64 4.47
N LEU A 166 -5.63 0.83 4.91
CA LEU A 166 -5.31 1.20 6.29
C LEU A 166 -5.89 2.57 6.66
N TRP A 167 -5.69 3.57 5.80
CA TRP A 167 -6.22 4.92 5.99
C TRP A 167 -7.74 4.92 6.14
N ILE A 168 -8.46 4.29 5.21
CA ILE A 168 -9.92 4.33 5.23
C ILE A 168 -10.47 3.55 6.44
N ARG A 169 -9.80 2.47 6.87
CA ARG A 169 -10.14 1.78 8.11
C ARG A 169 -9.97 2.64 9.35
N GLN A 170 -8.90 3.44 9.42
CA GLN A 170 -8.68 4.36 10.53
C GLN A 170 -9.82 5.39 10.65
N LEU A 171 -10.44 5.75 9.54
CA LEU A 171 -11.62 6.62 9.50
C LEU A 171 -12.93 5.90 9.89
N GLY A 172 -12.88 4.62 10.26
CA GLY A 172 -14.05 3.81 10.61
C GLY A 172 -14.85 3.29 9.41
N PHE A 173 -14.31 3.42 8.19
CA PHE A 173 -14.94 2.92 6.98
C PHE A 173 -14.20 1.67 6.50
N TRP A 174 -14.86 0.51 6.53
CA TRP A 174 -14.43 -0.62 5.72
C TRP A 174 -15.27 -0.68 4.48
#